data_AF-A0A3E3J2L1-F1
#
_entry.id   AF-A0A3E3J2L1-F1
#
_cell.length_a   1.000
_cell.length_b   1.000
_cell.length_c   1.000
_cell.angle_alpha   90.00
_cell.angle_beta   90.00
_cell.angle_gamma   90.00
#
_symmetry.space_group_name_H-M   'P 1'
#
loop_
_entity.id
_entity.type
_entity.pdbx_description
1 polymer ?
#
loop_
_entity_poly.entity_id
_entity_poly.type
_entity_poly.pdbx_seq_one_letter_code
_entity_poly.pdbx_strand_id
1 'polypeptide(L)'
;LQNFIFITLDIFQKNMENKSIENELEAWLMFYSTQDPERIIELINKYPMFRQMYGDVYEVCRNMEKVMGMFSEELREMDRNTVQYMIDEMQATIDAQSAALEEEKKRHEEEKKKHEEEIKRYEEEQKRHEEEQKRHEEEQKRHDEENNKLLEMITAQAAALEKALKRIEELERKNGSDSIK
;
A
#
# COMPACT_ATOMS: atom_id res chain seq x y z
N LEU A 1 -22.01 41.60 12.99
CA LEU A 1 -22.79 42.03 11.79
C LEU A 1 -22.37 43.45 11.47
N GLN A 2 -21.75 43.67 10.32
CA GLN A 2 -21.52 45.02 9.80
C GLN A 2 -22.85 45.54 9.24
N ASN A 3 -23.28 46.73 9.66
CA ASN A 3 -24.45 47.40 9.12
C ASN A 3 -24.09 47.96 7.73
N PHE A 4 -24.63 47.38 6.66
CA PHE A 4 -24.45 47.89 5.30
C PHE A 4 -25.65 48.75 4.90
N ILE A 5 -25.37 49.89 4.27
CA ILE A 5 -26.37 50.77 3.67
C ILE A 5 -26.08 50.83 2.18
N PHE A 6 -27.09 50.53 1.36
CA PHE A 6 -27.00 50.64 -0.10
C PHE A 6 -27.54 51.99 -0.54
N ILE A 7 -26.76 52.71 -1.35
CA ILE A 7 -27.10 54.05 -1.85
C ILE A 7 -27.10 54.01 -3.37
N THR A 8 -28.20 54.46 -3.98
CA THR A 8 -28.38 54.56 -5.43
C THR A 8 -27.81 55.89 -5.96
N LEU A 9 -26.53 55.85 -6.35
CA LEU A 9 -25.80 57.03 -6.83
C LEU A 9 -26.35 57.59 -8.15
N ASP A 10 -26.95 56.75 -8.98
CA ASP A 10 -27.60 57.13 -10.23
C ASP A 10 -28.83 58.04 -10.00
N ILE A 11 -29.64 57.71 -8.98
CA ILE A 11 -30.80 58.52 -8.58
C ILE A 11 -30.33 59.84 -7.97
N PHE A 12 -29.27 59.79 -7.15
CA PHE A 12 -28.68 60.98 -6.58
C PHE A 12 -28.15 61.93 -7.66
N GLN A 13 -27.42 61.41 -8.65
CA GLN A 13 -26.86 62.19 -9.75
C GLN A 13 -27.95 62.95 -10.52
N LYS A 14 -29.04 62.27 -10.90
CA LYS A 14 -30.19 62.90 -11.58
C LYS A 14 -30.81 64.04 -10.78
N ASN A 15 -30.92 63.86 -9.45
CA ASN A 15 -31.48 64.89 -8.58
C ASN A 15 -30.54 66.08 -8.37
N MET A 16 -29.24 65.90 -8.57
CA MET A 16 -28.20 66.92 -8.42
C MET A 16 -27.86 67.65 -9.72
N GLU A 17 -28.30 67.17 -10.90
CA GLU A 17 -28.01 67.76 -12.22
C GLU A 17 -28.25 69.27 -12.31
N ASN A 18 -29.24 69.80 -11.58
CA ASN A 18 -29.58 71.23 -11.56
C ASN A 18 -29.38 71.90 -10.19
N LYS A 19 -28.73 71.23 -9.24
CA LYS A 19 -28.50 71.72 -7.87
C LYS A 19 -27.01 71.88 -7.59
N SER A 20 -26.68 72.83 -6.72
CA SER A 20 -25.31 73.02 -6.24
C SER A 20 -25.07 72.15 -5.01
N ILE A 21 -23.81 71.80 -4.74
CA ILE A 21 -23.45 71.02 -3.56
C ILE A 21 -23.57 71.90 -2.32
N GLU A 22 -24.41 71.51 -1.35
CA GLU A 22 -24.71 72.31 -0.15
C GLU A 22 -24.06 71.75 1.12
N ASN A 23 -23.84 70.43 1.20
CA ASN A 23 -23.30 69.78 2.39
C ASN A 23 -22.21 68.74 2.08
N GLU A 24 -21.52 68.30 3.14
CA GLU A 24 -20.38 67.37 3.02
C GLU A 24 -20.81 65.98 2.52
N LEU A 25 -21.98 65.49 2.93
CA LEU A 25 -22.50 64.21 2.45
C LEU A 25 -22.75 64.26 0.94
N GLU A 26 -23.37 65.32 0.44
CA GLU A 26 -23.53 65.55 -1.00
C GLU A 26 -22.19 65.66 -1.71
N ALA A 27 -21.19 66.32 -1.11
CA ALA A 27 -19.85 66.41 -1.67
C ALA A 27 -19.21 65.02 -1.85
N TRP A 28 -19.32 64.15 -0.84
CA TRP A 28 -18.85 62.77 -0.89
C TRP A 28 -19.63 61.92 -1.89
N LEU A 29 -20.95 62.01 -1.90
CA LEU A 29 -21.77 61.28 -2.88
C LEU A 29 -21.44 61.75 -4.29
N MET A 30 -21.17 63.04 -4.47
CA MET A 30 -20.80 63.63 -5.76
C MET A 30 -19.42 63.16 -6.19
N PHE A 31 -18.45 63.06 -5.27
CA PHE A 31 -17.15 62.45 -5.54
C PHE A 31 -17.24 61.03 -6.13
N TYR A 32 -18.17 60.20 -5.63
CA TYR A 32 -18.36 58.84 -6.15
C TYR A 32 -19.24 58.75 -7.40
N SER A 33 -20.08 59.75 -7.67
CA SER A 33 -21.10 59.66 -8.73
C SER A 33 -20.77 60.44 -10.00
N THR A 34 -20.00 61.53 -9.93
CA THR A 34 -19.73 62.37 -11.10
C THR A 34 -18.39 62.09 -11.76
N GLN A 35 -18.40 62.17 -13.09
CA GLN A 35 -17.19 62.21 -13.93
C GLN A 35 -17.15 63.48 -14.79
N ASP A 36 -18.11 64.40 -14.59
CA ASP A 36 -18.22 65.64 -15.35
C ASP A 36 -17.18 66.67 -14.85
N PRO A 37 -16.25 67.14 -15.70
CA PRO A 37 -15.21 68.08 -15.30
C PRO A 37 -15.73 69.37 -14.65
N GLU A 38 -16.86 69.91 -15.12
CA GLU A 38 -17.42 71.15 -14.57
C GLU A 38 -17.88 70.95 -13.12
N ARG A 39 -18.53 69.82 -12.84
CA ARG A 39 -18.95 69.44 -11.49
C ARG A 39 -17.79 69.07 -10.57
N ILE A 40 -16.75 68.45 -11.12
CA ILE A 40 -15.52 68.15 -10.37
C ILE A 40 -14.84 69.45 -9.96
N ILE A 41 -14.77 70.44 -10.86
CA ILE A 41 -14.22 71.77 -10.55
C ILE A 41 -15.07 72.48 -9.49
N GLU A 42 -16.41 72.46 -9.60
CA GLU A 42 -17.31 73.01 -8.57
C GLU A 42 -17.05 72.38 -7.20
N LEU A 43 -16.95 71.04 -7.16
CA LEU A 43 -16.69 70.26 -5.95
C LEU A 43 -15.33 70.59 -5.33
N ILE A 44 -14.25 70.63 -6.13
CA ILE A 44 -12.90 70.94 -5.65
C ILE A 44 -12.81 72.38 -5.15
N ASN A 45 -13.48 73.33 -5.82
CA ASN A 45 -13.47 74.73 -5.40
C ASN A 45 -14.16 74.93 -4.04
N LYS A 46 -15.27 74.23 -3.78
CA LYS A 46 -15.97 74.28 -2.49
C LYS A 46 -15.26 73.44 -1.41
N TYR A 47 -14.70 72.29 -1.80
CA TYR A 47 -14.08 71.30 -0.91
C TYR A 47 -12.70 70.87 -1.46
N PRO A 48 -11.63 71.62 -1.16
CA PRO A 48 -10.30 71.41 -1.75
C PRO A 48 -9.67 70.03 -1.49
N MET A 49 -10.11 69.33 -0.44
CA MET A 49 -9.64 67.98 -0.11
C MET A 49 -9.84 66.97 -1.24
N PHE A 50 -10.89 67.12 -2.06
CA PHE A 50 -11.15 66.21 -3.18
C PHE A 50 -10.14 66.37 -4.32
N ARG A 51 -9.38 67.46 -4.37
CA ARG A 51 -8.36 67.67 -5.41
C ARG A 51 -7.31 66.56 -5.42
N GLN A 52 -6.83 66.22 -4.23
CA GLN A 52 -5.84 65.16 -4.05
C GLN A 52 -6.46 63.81 -4.35
N MET A 53 -7.67 63.54 -3.84
CA MET A 53 -8.37 62.27 -4.05
C MET A 53 -8.64 61.99 -5.53
N TYR A 54 -9.12 62.98 -6.29
CA TYR A 54 -9.25 62.83 -7.74
C TYR A 54 -7.89 62.62 -8.42
N GLY A 55 -6.85 63.36 -8.00
CA GLY A 55 -5.50 63.17 -8.51
C GLY A 55 -5.01 61.72 -8.37
N ASP A 56 -5.15 61.16 -7.17
CA ASP A 56 -4.75 59.80 -6.85
C ASP A 56 -5.57 58.78 -7.66
N VAL A 57 -6.89 58.95 -7.72
CA VAL A 57 -7.78 58.07 -8.51
C VAL A 57 -7.43 58.13 -10.00
N TYR A 58 -7.20 59.32 -10.55
CA TYR A 58 -6.80 59.48 -11.95
C TYR A 58 -5.42 58.88 -12.22
N GLU A 59 -4.48 58.97 -11.29
CA GLU A 59 -3.17 58.33 -11.41
C GLU A 59 -3.31 56.80 -11.46
N VAL A 60 -4.14 56.22 -10.60
CA VAL A 60 -4.47 54.78 -10.63
C VAL A 60 -5.14 54.40 -11.95
N CYS A 61 -6.12 55.18 -12.43
CA CYS A 61 -6.79 54.94 -13.72
C CYS A 61 -5.81 55.02 -14.91
N ARG A 62 -4.80 55.89 -14.83
CA ARG A 62 -3.75 56.04 -15.87
C ARG A 62 -2.70 54.94 -15.82
N ASN A 63 -2.45 54.35 -14.66
CA ASN A 63 -1.51 53.26 -14.43
C ASN A 63 -2.19 51.88 -14.37
N MET A 64 -3.27 51.70 -15.13
CA MET A 64 -4.04 50.45 -15.17
C MET A 64 -3.18 49.24 -15.56
N GLU A 65 -2.17 49.42 -16.41
CA GLU A 65 -1.19 48.37 -16.76
C GLU A 65 -0.40 47.89 -15.54
N LYS A 66 0.01 48.81 -14.65
CA LYS A 66 0.72 48.47 -13.41
C LYS A 66 -0.20 47.76 -12.41
N VAL A 67 -1.46 48.21 -12.30
CA VAL A 67 -2.47 47.58 -11.45
C VAL A 67 -2.81 46.17 -11.96
N MET A 68 -3.04 46.01 -13.28
CA MET A 68 -3.24 44.70 -13.90
C MET A 68 -2.00 43.80 -13.77
N GLY A 69 -0.80 44.38 -13.83
CA GLY A 69 0.46 43.67 -13.62
C GLY A 69 0.58 43.06 -12.22
N MET A 70 0.18 43.80 -11.17
CA MET A 70 0.16 43.30 -9.79
C MET A 70 -0.79 42.09 -9.67
N PHE A 71 -2.07 42.25 -10.04
CA PHE A 71 -3.04 41.14 -10.01
C PHE A 71 -2.58 39.90 -10.81
N SER A 72 -1.87 40.09 -11.92
CA SER A 72 -1.30 38.99 -12.71
C SER A 72 -0.17 38.26 -11.98
N GLU A 73 0.62 38.95 -11.18
CA GLU A 73 1.71 38.38 -10.39
C GLU A 73 1.18 37.59 -9.19
N GLU A 74 0.19 38.11 -8.46
CA GLU A 74 -0.46 37.34 -7.39
C GLU A 74 -1.19 36.09 -7.92
N LEU A 75 -1.84 36.17 -9.08
CA LEU A 75 -2.43 35.00 -9.75
C LEU A 75 -1.36 33.97 -10.14
N ARG A 76 -0.23 34.43 -10.67
CA ARG A 76 0.88 33.55 -11.08
C ARG A 76 1.55 32.87 -9.87
N GLU A 77 1.66 33.56 -8.75
CA GLU A 77 2.18 33.01 -7.51
C GLU A 77 1.22 31.99 -6.89
N MET A 78 -0.09 32.26 -6.94
CA MET A 78 -1.14 31.31 -6.54
C MET A 78 -1.10 30.02 -7.39
N ASP A 79 -0.95 30.15 -8.71
CA ASP A 79 -0.81 29.00 -9.61
C ASP A 79 0.47 28.20 -9.31
N ARG A 80 1.60 28.88 -9.06
CA ARG A 80 2.86 28.24 -8.70
C ARG A 80 2.76 27.44 -7.40
N ASN A 81 2.12 28.02 -6.38
CA ASN A 81 1.90 27.34 -5.09
C ASN A 81 0.94 26.16 -5.24
N THR A 82 -0.09 26.28 -6.08
CA THR A 82 -1.02 25.19 -6.38
C THR A 82 -0.29 24.02 -7.06
N VAL A 83 0.52 24.31 -8.08
CA VAL A 83 1.32 23.27 -8.76
C VAL A 83 2.31 22.62 -7.80
N GLN A 84 2.99 23.39 -6.96
CA GLN A 84 3.92 22.84 -5.97
C GLN A 84 3.20 21.92 -4.98
N TYR A 85 2.04 22.34 -4.46
CA TYR A 85 1.21 21.50 -3.57
C TYR A 85 0.82 20.18 -4.25
N MET A 86 0.42 20.22 -5.52
CA MET A 86 0.07 19.01 -6.27
C MET A 86 1.29 18.09 -6.47
N ILE A 87 2.47 18.64 -6.73
CA ILE A 87 3.72 17.86 -6.82
C ILE A 87 4.03 17.20 -5.47
N ASP A 88 3.89 17.93 -4.37
CA ASP A 88 4.19 17.42 -3.04
C ASP A 88 3.22 16.28 -2.64
N GLU A 89 1.91 16.40 -2.95
CA GLU A 89 0.94 15.31 -2.75
C GLU A 89 1.26 14.09 -3.61
N MET A 90 1.62 14.29 -4.88
CA MET A 90 2.00 13.20 -5.77
C MET A 90 3.27 12.50 -5.27
N GLN A 91 4.28 13.26 -4.82
CA GLN A 91 5.52 12.72 -4.28
C GLN A 91 5.26 11.93 -3.00
N ALA A 92 4.45 12.47 -2.08
CA ALA A 92 4.05 11.75 -0.87
C ALA A 92 3.33 10.43 -1.18
N THR A 93 2.50 10.41 -2.22
CA THR A 93 1.81 9.19 -2.67
C THR A 93 2.79 8.17 -3.24
N ILE A 94 3.74 8.61 -4.08
CA ILE A 94 4.80 7.76 -4.64
C ILE A 94 5.64 7.16 -3.51
N ASP A 95 6.05 7.98 -2.54
CA ASP A 95 6.87 7.56 -1.41
C ASP A 95 6.13 6.51 -0.57
N ALA A 96 4.84 6.74 -0.25
CA ALA A 96 4.02 5.78 0.47
C ALA A 96 3.86 4.45 -0.28
N GLN A 97 3.62 4.50 -1.59
CA GLN A 97 3.54 3.30 -2.43
C GLN A 97 4.88 2.55 -2.49
N SER A 98 6.00 3.29 -2.59
CA SER A 98 7.33 2.69 -2.61
C SER A 98 7.65 1.96 -1.31
N ALA A 99 7.32 2.57 -0.17
CA ALA A 99 7.51 1.97 1.16
C ALA A 99 6.66 0.71 1.34
N ALA A 100 5.39 0.75 0.93
CA ALA A 100 4.50 -0.41 0.97
C ALA A 100 5.03 -1.56 0.09
N LEU A 101 5.53 -1.24 -1.11
CA LEU A 101 6.09 -2.22 -2.04
C LEU A 101 7.37 -2.86 -1.47
N GLU A 102 8.19 -2.08 -0.78
CA GLU A 102 9.41 -2.58 -0.13
C GLU A 102 9.10 -3.48 1.07
N GLU A 103 8.08 -3.15 1.86
CA GLU A 103 7.60 -4.02 2.94
C GLU A 103 7.05 -5.35 2.39
N GLU A 104 6.24 -5.31 1.33
CA GLU A 104 5.73 -6.50 0.64
C GLU A 104 6.87 -7.39 0.12
N LYS A 105 7.88 -6.81 -0.54
CA LYS A 105 9.06 -7.55 -1.00
C LYS A 105 9.78 -8.25 0.15
N LYS A 106 9.96 -7.55 1.27
CA LYS A 106 10.61 -8.12 2.45
C LYS A 106 9.80 -9.28 3.04
N ARG A 107 8.48 -9.13 3.15
CA ARG A 107 7.58 -10.23 3.58
C ARG A 107 7.68 -11.43 2.65
N HIS A 108 7.66 -11.20 1.34
CA HIS A 108 7.78 -12.26 0.35
C HIS A 108 9.15 -12.95 0.41
N GLU A 109 10.25 -12.22 0.67
CA GLU A 109 11.57 -12.84 0.90
C GLU A 109 11.59 -13.71 2.17
N GLU A 110 10.98 -13.25 3.26
CA GLU A 110 10.86 -14.02 4.50
C GLU A 110 10.01 -15.30 4.31
N GLU A 111 8.89 -15.20 3.59
CA GLU A 111 8.06 -16.37 3.24
C GLU A 111 8.81 -17.36 2.36
N LYS A 112 9.55 -16.86 1.36
CA LYS A 112 10.37 -17.70 0.48
C LYS A 112 11.42 -18.47 1.28
N LYS A 113 12.11 -17.82 2.24
CA LYS A 113 13.06 -18.49 3.13
C LYS A 113 12.39 -19.57 3.97
N LYS A 114 11.23 -19.30 4.56
CA LYS A 114 10.48 -20.31 5.32
C LYS A 114 10.10 -21.51 4.46
N HIS A 115 9.69 -21.26 3.22
CA HIS A 115 9.33 -22.32 2.30
C HIS A 115 10.55 -23.17 1.88
N GLU A 116 11.70 -22.53 1.65
CA GLU A 116 12.97 -23.23 1.39
C GLU A 116 13.40 -24.09 2.59
N GLU A 117 13.22 -23.61 3.83
CA GLU A 117 13.46 -24.39 5.05
C GLU A 117 12.50 -25.58 5.20
N GLU A 118 11.22 -25.39 4.87
CA GLU A 118 10.23 -26.48 4.85
C GLU A 118 10.57 -27.55 3.83
N ILE A 119 10.93 -27.16 2.60
CA ILE A 119 11.36 -28.10 1.55
C ILE A 119 12.53 -28.94 2.04
N LYS A 120 13.56 -28.32 2.63
CA LYS A 120 14.71 -29.05 3.21
C LYS A 120 14.29 -30.03 4.29
N ARG A 121 13.38 -29.64 5.20
CA ARG A 121 12.88 -30.55 6.24
C ARG A 121 12.16 -31.75 5.63
N TYR A 122 11.34 -31.52 4.61
CA TYR A 122 10.67 -32.60 3.88
C TYR A 122 11.65 -33.53 3.17
N GLU A 123 12.69 -32.99 2.51
CA GLU A 123 13.74 -33.78 1.88
C GLU A 123 14.50 -34.67 2.89
N GLU A 124 14.85 -34.11 4.05
CA GLU A 124 15.49 -34.87 5.12
C GLU A 124 14.58 -35.97 5.68
N GLU A 125 13.28 -35.69 5.83
CA GLU A 125 12.30 -36.66 6.32
C GLU A 125 12.09 -37.81 5.32
N GLN A 126 11.99 -37.50 4.02
CA GLN A 126 11.93 -38.50 2.95
C GLN A 126 13.16 -39.41 2.99
N LYS A 127 14.35 -38.83 3.16
CA LYS A 127 15.59 -39.61 3.24
C LYS A 127 15.62 -40.53 4.47
N ARG A 128 15.18 -40.05 5.63
CA ARG A 128 15.05 -40.87 6.85
C ARG A 128 14.10 -42.05 6.63
N HIS A 129 12.96 -41.78 6.00
CA HIS A 129 11.96 -42.81 5.71
C HIS A 129 12.49 -43.87 4.72
N GLU A 130 13.23 -43.46 3.69
CA GLU A 130 13.87 -44.39 2.76
C GLU A 130 14.92 -45.28 3.45
N GLU A 131 15.72 -44.71 4.35
CA GLU A 131 16.70 -45.48 5.14
C GLU A 131 16.01 -46.47 6.09
N GLU A 132 14.90 -46.07 6.71
CA GLU A 132 14.11 -46.94 7.58
C GLU A 132 13.47 -48.10 6.81
N GLN A 133 12.93 -47.84 5.61
CA GLN A 133 12.45 -48.91 4.72
C GLN A 133 13.54 -49.90 4.36
N LYS A 134 14.75 -49.44 4.02
CA LYS A 134 15.89 -50.32 3.74
C LYS A 134 16.27 -51.17 4.95
N ARG A 135 16.29 -50.58 6.14
CA ARG A 135 16.57 -51.32 7.39
C ARG A 135 15.54 -52.42 7.63
N HIS A 136 14.25 -52.13 7.44
CA HIS A 136 13.19 -53.12 7.54
C HIS A 136 13.32 -54.23 6.49
N GLU A 137 13.66 -53.90 5.25
CA GLU A 137 13.86 -54.91 4.20
C GLU A 137 15.05 -55.84 4.51
N GLU A 138 16.16 -55.28 5.02
CA GLU A 138 17.32 -56.07 5.47
C GLU A 138 17.00 -56.96 6.67
N GLU A 139 16.22 -56.47 7.62
CA GLU A 139 15.75 -57.25 8.77
C GLU A 139 14.83 -58.40 8.34
N GLN A 140 13.91 -58.14 7.41
CA GLN A 140 13.03 -59.16 6.83
C GLN A 140 13.85 -60.27 6.15
N LYS A 141 14.86 -59.90 5.34
CA LYS A 141 15.77 -60.88 4.70
C LYS A 141 16.52 -61.73 5.71
N ARG A 142 17.03 -61.12 6.80
CA ARG A 142 17.69 -61.86 7.88
C ARG A 142 16.76 -62.87 8.55
N HIS A 143 15.53 -62.46 8.84
CA HIS A 143 14.53 -63.34 9.43
C HIS A 143 14.15 -64.49 8.49
N ASP A 144 14.02 -64.23 7.18
CA ASP A 144 13.76 -65.26 6.18
C ASP A 144 14.93 -66.25 6.04
N GLU A 145 16.17 -65.78 6.09
CA GLU A 145 17.37 -66.63 6.13
C GLU A 145 17.44 -67.52 7.39
N GLU A 146 17.11 -66.96 8.56
CA GLU A 146 17.05 -67.71 9.82
C GLU A 146 15.96 -68.77 9.79
N ASN A 147 14.78 -68.45 9.27
CA ASN A 147 13.69 -69.41 9.09
C ASN A 147 14.04 -70.52 8.11
N ASN A 148 14.71 -70.20 6.99
CA ASN A 148 15.18 -71.21 6.04
C ASN A 148 16.20 -72.16 6.70
N LYS A 149 17.17 -71.64 7.46
CA LYS A 149 18.13 -72.48 8.22
C LYS A 149 17.42 -73.36 9.25
N LEU A 150 16.43 -72.82 9.97
CA LEU A 150 15.63 -73.59 10.91
C LEU A 150 14.85 -74.71 10.21
N LEU A 151 14.27 -74.44 9.05
CA LEU A 151 13.54 -75.42 8.24
C LEU A 151 14.47 -76.54 7.75
N GLU A 152 15.68 -76.20 7.28
CA GLU A 152 16.70 -77.19 6.91
C GLU A 152 17.11 -78.07 8.11
N MET A 153 17.27 -77.49 9.30
CA MET A 153 17.60 -78.24 10.51
C MET A 153 16.45 -79.20 10.91
N ILE A 154 15.20 -78.72 10.88
CA ILE A 154 14.01 -79.54 11.18
C ILE A 154 13.89 -80.70 10.19
N THR A 155 14.06 -80.44 8.90
CA THR A 155 13.97 -81.49 7.87
C THR A 155 15.08 -82.53 8.00
N ALA A 156 16.31 -82.11 8.29
CA ALA A 156 17.42 -83.03 8.56
C ALA A 156 17.15 -83.89 9.82
N GLN A 157 16.63 -83.29 10.88
CA GLN A 157 16.28 -84.00 12.11
C GLN A 157 15.12 -84.99 11.90
N ALA A 158 14.11 -84.62 11.12
CA ALA A 158 13.00 -85.50 10.75
C ALA A 158 13.49 -86.71 9.93
N ALA A 159 14.39 -86.50 8.96
CA ALA A 159 14.98 -87.57 8.17
C ALA A 159 15.84 -88.53 9.03
N ALA A 160 16.59 -88.00 9.99
CA ALA A 160 17.34 -88.81 10.94
C ALA A 160 16.43 -89.65 11.85
N LEU A 161 15.32 -89.08 12.32
CA LEU A 161 14.31 -89.78 13.11
C LEU A 161 13.67 -90.92 12.31
N GLU A 162 13.28 -90.66 11.05
CA GLU A 162 12.70 -91.68 10.17
C GLU A 162 13.68 -92.85 9.93
N LYS A 163 14.96 -92.53 9.73
CA LYS A 163 16.02 -93.55 9.59
C LYS A 163 16.21 -94.36 10.87
N ALA A 164 16.17 -93.72 12.03
CA ALA A 164 16.26 -94.39 13.33
C ALA A 164 15.06 -95.32 13.58
N LEU A 165 13.84 -94.87 13.27
CA LEU A 165 12.62 -95.67 13.38
C LEU A 165 12.67 -96.92 12.48
N LYS A 166 13.07 -96.77 11.20
CA LYS A 166 13.27 -97.91 10.29
C LYS A 166 14.30 -98.91 10.86
N ARG A 167 15.37 -98.40 11.48
CA ARG A 167 16.40 -99.28 12.08
C ARG A 167 15.89 -100.04 13.30
N ILE A 168 15.04 -99.42 14.13
CA ILE A 168 14.39 -100.10 15.25
C ILE A 168 13.49 -101.22 14.72
N GLU A 169 12.67 -100.95 13.70
CA GLU A 169 11.79 -101.97 13.09
C GLU A 169 12.59 -103.17 12.52
N GLU A 170 13.74 -102.92 11.87
CA GLU A 170 14.64 -103.98 11.38
C GLU A 170 15.22 -104.84 12.52
N LEU A 171 15.60 -104.21 13.64
CA LEU A 171 16.15 -104.90 14.81
C LEU A 171 15.09 -105.72 15.54
N GLU A 172 13.85 -105.22 15.62
CA GLU A 172 12.70 -105.97 16.15
C GLU A 172 12.40 -107.21 15.30
N ARG A 173 12.44 -107.11 13.95
CA ARG A 173 12.32 -108.30 13.07
C ARG A 173 13.43 -109.31 13.30
N LYS A 174 14.69 -108.88 13.50
CA LYS A 174 15.82 -109.79 13.77
C LYS A 174 15.74 -110.46 15.14
N ASN A 175 15.41 -109.73 16.21
CA ASN A 175 15.27 -110.31 17.54
C ASN A 175 14.04 -111.25 17.65
N GLY A 176 12.97 -111.00 16.90
CA GLY A 176 11.87 -111.96 16.76
C GLY A 176 12.25 -113.25 16.00
N SER A 177 13.30 -113.20 15.19
CA SER A 177 13.81 -114.35 14.44
C SER A 177 14.78 -115.22 15.26
N ASP A 178 15.58 -114.61 16.15
CA ASP A 178 16.55 -115.33 16.99
C ASP A 178 15.96 -115.94 18.27
N SER A 179 14.74 -115.55 18.69
CA SER A 179 13.97 -116.26 19.74
C SER A 179 13.26 -117.53 19.26
N ILE A 180 13.47 -117.94 18.00
CA ILE A 180 12.99 -119.22 17.44
C ILE A 180 14.21 -120.04 17.01
N LYS A 181 15.01 -120.50 17.97
CA LYS A 181 15.90 -121.65 17.83
C LYS A 181 15.92 -122.45 19.12
#